data_AF-A0A2A5W7E3-F1
#
_entry.id   AF-A0A2A5W7E3-F1
#
_cell.length_a   1.000
_cell.length_b   1.000
_cell.length_c   1.000
_cell.angle_alpha   90.00
_cell.angle_beta   90.00
_cell.angle_gamma   90.00
#
_symmetry.space_group_name_H-M   'P 1'
#
loop_
_entity.id
_entity.type
_entity.pdbx_description
1 polymer ?
#
loop_
_entity_poly.entity_id
_entity_poly.type
_entity_poly.pdbx_seq_one_letter_code
_entity_poly.pdbx_strand_id
1 'polypeptide(L)'
;MKVRDSKISRQKEQSADNSRLFWIRTWMCVWFLFPPLLMAQASSLEIEYSQFDESAFEPLVLMALQLQENDQHVEAVDVMEKAWQVNRVSSGLYNESQIGLIEHMIESEIELENWDDVSRHYDYLEHLYYRIYDVDDPKLESGLQKLSSWYVHAFISNLNVKRLEHLRKAHKILKRRLEIAELTLDEDHPKFDFLQESITISEYQLYLASDIHKAHVHQSRVRDQYIAGIN
;
A
#
# COMPACT_ATOMS: atom_id res chain seq x y z
N MET A 1 -39.00 -11.26 20.21
CA MET A 1 -37.73 -10.54 20.45
C MET A 1 -36.64 -11.08 19.52
N LYS A 2 -36.87 -11.10 18.19
CA LYS A 2 -35.96 -11.72 17.20
C LYS A 2 -35.84 -10.93 15.87
N VAL A 3 -36.66 -9.89 15.70
CA VAL A 3 -36.74 -9.07 14.48
C VAL A 3 -35.90 -7.79 14.60
N ARG A 4 -35.55 -7.38 15.82
CA ARG A 4 -34.75 -6.17 16.08
C ARG A 4 -33.26 -6.43 15.86
N ASP A 5 -32.78 -7.62 16.23
CA ASP A 5 -31.37 -8.01 16.08
C ASP A 5 -30.97 -8.23 14.62
N SER A 6 -31.88 -8.73 13.77
CA SER A 6 -31.60 -8.94 12.34
C SER A 6 -31.52 -7.64 11.52
N LYS A 7 -32.20 -6.57 11.97
CA LYS A 7 -32.06 -5.23 11.37
C LYS A 7 -30.75 -4.56 11.78
N ILE A 8 -30.30 -4.77 13.01
CA ILE A 8 -29.06 -4.19 13.53
C ILE A 8 -27.83 -4.87 12.92
N SER A 9 -27.87 -6.20 12.71
CA SER A 9 -26.79 -6.91 12.02
C SER A 9 -26.69 -6.52 10.54
N ARG A 10 -27.81 -6.44 9.80
CA ARG A 10 -27.81 -5.93 8.42
C ARG A 10 -27.34 -4.48 8.31
N GLN A 11 -27.69 -3.62 9.26
CA GLN A 11 -27.20 -2.22 9.26
C GLN A 11 -25.70 -2.11 9.56
N LYS A 12 -25.13 -2.99 10.40
CA LYS A 12 -23.68 -3.03 10.64
C LYS A 12 -22.92 -3.59 9.44
N GLU A 13 -23.47 -4.57 8.75
CA GLU A 13 -22.88 -5.18 7.55
C GLU A 13 -22.91 -4.22 6.35
N GLN A 14 -24.04 -3.53 6.14
CA GLN A 14 -24.17 -2.46 5.13
C GLN A 14 -23.31 -1.23 5.45
N SER A 15 -23.11 -0.91 6.74
CA SER A 15 -22.21 0.16 7.18
C SER A 15 -20.75 -0.19 6.93
N ALA A 16 -20.35 -1.45 7.16
CA ALA A 16 -18.99 -1.93 6.92
C ALA A 16 -18.68 -1.96 5.41
N ASP A 17 -19.64 -2.41 4.60
CA ASP A 17 -19.57 -2.44 3.14
C ASP A 17 -19.53 -1.04 2.52
N ASN A 18 -20.39 -0.13 2.99
CA ASN A 18 -20.33 1.29 2.58
C ASN A 18 -19.01 1.95 2.99
N SER A 19 -18.43 1.63 4.15
CA SER A 19 -17.11 2.15 4.52
C SER A 19 -15.95 1.53 3.75
N ARG A 20 -16.06 0.29 3.25
CA ARG A 20 -15.05 -0.31 2.35
C ARG A 20 -15.05 0.37 0.98
N LEU A 21 -16.24 0.71 0.46
CA LEU A 21 -16.40 1.40 -0.83
C LEU A 21 -16.18 2.92 -0.77
N PHE A 22 -16.32 3.54 0.40
CA PHE A 22 -16.11 4.99 0.54
C PHE A 22 -14.63 5.38 0.45
N TRP A 23 -13.71 4.57 0.97
CA TRP A 23 -12.28 4.95 0.99
C TRP A 23 -11.55 4.67 -0.32
N ILE A 24 -11.96 3.67 -1.11
CA ILE A 24 -11.47 3.47 -2.49
C ILE A 24 -11.87 4.65 -3.39
N ARG A 25 -13.09 5.20 -3.23
CA ARG A 25 -13.57 6.36 -4.01
C ARG A 25 -13.00 7.71 -3.55
N THR A 26 -12.58 7.84 -2.29
CA THR A 26 -12.11 9.15 -1.76
C THR A 26 -10.63 9.41 -2.04
N TRP A 27 -9.82 8.37 -2.29
CA TRP A 27 -8.43 8.54 -2.76
C TRP A 27 -8.30 8.69 -4.30
N MET A 28 -9.33 8.36 -5.08
CA MET A 28 -9.38 8.61 -6.53
C MET A 28 -9.71 10.07 -6.94
N CYS A 29 -10.09 10.96 -6.01
CA CYS A 29 -10.66 12.27 -6.37
C CYS A 29 -9.67 13.47 -6.42
N VAL A 30 -8.35 13.25 -6.33
CA VAL A 30 -7.36 14.35 -6.50
C VAL A 30 -6.64 14.28 -7.86
N TRP A 31 -6.95 13.29 -8.71
CA TRP A 31 -6.31 13.08 -10.02
C TRP A 31 -7.30 13.13 -11.20
N PHE A 32 -8.33 13.96 -11.12
CA PHE A 32 -9.25 14.17 -12.24
C PHE A 32 -9.57 15.65 -12.44
N LEU A 33 -8.72 16.33 -13.19
CA LEU A 33 -9.09 17.59 -13.83
C LEU A 33 -8.44 17.72 -15.21
N PHE A 34 -8.78 16.83 -16.15
CA PHE A 34 -8.73 17.10 -17.60
C PHE A 34 -9.48 15.98 -18.39
N PRO A 35 -10.57 16.30 -19.10
CA PRO A 35 -10.94 15.54 -20.31
C PRO A 35 -11.22 16.49 -21.51
N PRO A 36 -11.49 16.00 -22.75
CA PRO A 36 -11.04 14.77 -23.45
C PRO A 36 -10.63 15.04 -24.93
N LEU A 37 -10.00 14.07 -25.63
CA LEU A 37 -10.36 13.56 -26.99
C LEU A 37 -9.20 12.75 -27.61
N LEU A 38 -9.41 11.46 -27.88
CA LEU A 38 -9.34 10.90 -29.24
C LEU A 38 -10.01 9.52 -29.28
N MET A 39 -10.97 9.36 -30.19
CA MET A 39 -11.57 8.07 -30.56
C MET A 39 -10.78 7.42 -31.71
N ALA A 40 -10.90 6.08 -31.78
CA ALA A 40 -10.64 5.19 -32.91
C ALA A 40 -9.15 4.77 -33.10
N GLN A 41 -8.77 3.51 -33.37
CA GLN A 41 -9.46 2.34 -33.92
C GLN A 41 -8.88 1.07 -33.27
N ALA A 42 -9.72 0.07 -33.00
CA ALA A 42 -9.26 -1.28 -32.72
C ALA A 42 -8.91 -1.97 -34.05
N SER A 43 -7.61 -2.17 -34.30
CA SER A 43 -7.13 -3.09 -35.33
C SER A 43 -6.41 -4.25 -34.65
N SER A 44 -6.90 -5.46 -34.88
CA SER A 44 -6.29 -6.72 -34.46
C SER A 44 -4.85 -6.79 -34.98
N LEU A 45 -3.89 -6.68 -34.07
CA LEU A 45 -2.47 -6.72 -34.35
C LEU A 45 -1.87 -7.92 -33.61
N GLU A 46 -1.91 -9.10 -34.25
CA GLU A 46 -0.94 -10.15 -33.95
C GLU A 46 0.40 -9.68 -34.51
N ILE A 47 1.18 -8.96 -33.69
CA ILE A 47 2.53 -8.55 -34.06
C ILE A 47 3.51 -9.54 -33.45
N GLU A 48 4.17 -10.26 -34.34
CA GLU A 48 5.33 -11.09 -34.06
C GLU A 48 6.53 -10.17 -33.77
N TYR A 49 6.59 -9.60 -32.57
CA TYR A 49 7.79 -8.93 -32.07
C TYR A 49 8.73 -9.95 -31.44
N SER A 50 10.04 -9.70 -31.52
CA SER A 50 10.97 -10.25 -30.53
C SER A 50 10.37 -9.98 -29.15
N GLN A 51 10.23 -11.01 -28.31
CA GLN A 51 9.52 -10.98 -27.02
C GLN A 51 9.89 -9.84 -26.05
N PHE A 52 10.91 -9.03 -26.36
CA PHE A 52 11.36 -7.87 -25.58
C PHE A 52 11.65 -6.63 -26.45
N ASP A 53 10.93 -6.43 -27.56
CA ASP A 53 11.05 -5.17 -28.29
C ASP A 53 10.57 -4.01 -27.39
N GLU A 54 11.39 -2.96 -27.27
CA GLU A 54 11.10 -1.76 -26.48
C GLU A 54 9.78 -1.10 -26.94
N SER A 55 9.47 -1.21 -28.23
CA SER A 55 8.21 -0.72 -28.82
C SER A 55 6.95 -1.38 -28.24
N ALA A 56 7.07 -2.53 -27.57
CA ALA A 56 5.96 -3.27 -26.99
C ALA A 56 5.53 -2.75 -25.61
N PHE A 57 6.35 -1.94 -24.92
CA PHE A 57 6.04 -1.48 -23.56
C PHE A 57 4.73 -0.68 -23.49
N GLU A 58 4.65 0.43 -24.23
CA GLU A 58 3.48 1.31 -24.20
C GLU A 58 2.18 0.63 -24.65
N PRO A 59 2.15 -0.18 -25.74
CA PRO A 59 0.97 -0.95 -26.11
C PRO A 59 0.50 -1.93 -25.02
N LEU A 60 1.42 -2.60 -24.32
CA LEU A 60 1.07 -3.53 -23.24
C LEU A 60 0.47 -2.78 -22.06
N VAL A 61 1.05 -1.64 -21.67
CA VAL A 61 0.50 -0.79 -20.59
C VAL A 61 -0.92 -0.33 -20.95
N LEU A 62 -1.13 0.19 -22.15
CA LEU A 62 -2.47 0.64 -22.59
C LEU A 62 -3.49 -0.50 -22.58
N MET A 63 -3.12 -1.68 -23.07
CA MET A 63 -3.99 -2.86 -23.04
C MET A 63 -4.34 -3.25 -21.61
N ALA A 64 -3.36 -3.26 -20.70
CA ALA A 64 -3.60 -3.62 -19.32
C ALA A 64 -4.51 -2.62 -18.58
N LEU A 65 -4.33 -1.32 -18.84
CA LEU A 65 -5.23 -0.29 -18.30
C LEU A 65 -6.66 -0.47 -18.81
N GLN A 66 -6.82 -0.78 -20.10
CA GLN A 66 -8.15 -1.09 -20.65
C GLN A 66 -8.77 -2.33 -20.00
N LEU A 67 -7.98 -3.38 -19.72
CA LEU A 67 -8.46 -4.56 -19.00
C LEU A 67 -8.88 -4.20 -17.57
N GLN A 68 -8.07 -3.40 -16.87
CA GLN A 68 -8.36 -2.92 -15.52
C GLN A 68 -9.64 -2.08 -15.47
N GLU A 69 -9.84 -1.17 -16.43
CA GLU A 69 -11.07 -0.37 -16.56
C GLU A 69 -12.34 -1.21 -16.83
N ASN A 70 -12.18 -2.43 -17.35
CA ASN A 70 -13.27 -3.38 -17.59
C ASN A 70 -13.41 -4.41 -16.45
N ASP A 71 -12.82 -4.15 -15.28
CA ASP A 71 -12.79 -5.04 -14.10
C ASP A 71 -12.12 -6.41 -14.37
N GLN A 72 -11.33 -6.52 -15.45
CA GLN A 72 -10.59 -7.74 -15.82
C GLN A 72 -9.22 -7.76 -15.15
N HIS A 73 -9.22 -7.76 -13.82
CA HIS A 73 -8.01 -7.57 -13.01
C HIS A 73 -6.96 -8.68 -13.17
N VAL A 74 -7.37 -9.94 -13.34
CA VAL A 74 -6.44 -11.05 -13.52
C VAL A 74 -5.65 -10.87 -14.83
N GLU A 75 -6.36 -10.62 -15.93
CA GLU A 75 -5.76 -10.40 -17.23
C GLU A 75 -4.94 -9.10 -17.27
N ALA A 76 -5.38 -8.06 -16.55
CA ALA A 76 -4.63 -6.81 -16.43
C ALA A 76 -3.26 -7.07 -15.79
N VAL A 77 -3.20 -7.80 -14.68
CA VAL A 77 -1.94 -8.16 -14.01
C VAL A 77 -1.03 -8.97 -14.94
N ASP A 78 -1.57 -10.00 -15.62
CA ASP A 78 -0.80 -10.82 -16.57
C ASP A 78 -0.14 -9.98 -17.69
N VAL A 79 -0.84 -8.95 -18.18
CA VAL A 79 -0.31 -8.05 -19.22
C VAL A 79 0.70 -7.06 -18.62
N MET A 80 0.46 -6.53 -17.42
CA MET A 80 1.40 -5.64 -16.73
C MET A 80 2.71 -6.35 -16.36
N GLU A 81 2.68 -7.61 -15.96
CA GLU A 81 3.90 -8.39 -15.70
C GLU A 81 4.77 -8.52 -16.96
N LYS A 82 4.15 -8.71 -18.13
CA LYS A 82 4.86 -8.72 -19.42
C LYS A 82 5.44 -7.34 -19.72
N ALA A 83 4.65 -6.27 -19.55
CA ALA A 83 5.14 -4.90 -19.71
C ALA A 83 6.33 -4.61 -18.79
N TRP A 84 6.30 -5.12 -17.55
CA TRP A 84 7.35 -4.93 -16.58
C TRP A 84 8.65 -5.63 -16.99
N GLN A 85 8.56 -6.84 -17.53
CA GLN A 85 9.72 -7.54 -18.09
C GLN A 85 10.32 -6.78 -19.28
N VAL A 86 9.49 -6.34 -20.23
CA VAL A 86 9.95 -5.52 -21.37
C VAL A 86 10.65 -4.26 -20.89
N ASN A 87 10.05 -3.54 -19.94
CA ASN A 87 10.61 -2.31 -19.39
C ASN A 87 11.98 -2.52 -18.74
N ARG A 88 12.15 -3.60 -17.96
CA ARG A 88 13.43 -3.91 -17.32
C ARG A 88 14.52 -4.27 -18.32
N VAL A 89 14.16 -4.86 -19.45
CA VAL A 89 15.10 -5.19 -20.53
C VAL A 89 15.49 -3.93 -21.31
N SER A 90 14.52 -3.07 -21.66
CA SER A 90 14.78 -1.89 -22.49
C SER A 90 15.37 -0.72 -21.71
N SER A 91 14.80 -0.40 -20.54
CA SER A 91 15.11 0.80 -19.75
C SER A 91 16.00 0.52 -18.53
N GLY A 92 16.44 -0.74 -18.37
CA GLY A 92 17.27 -1.18 -17.27
C GLY A 92 16.49 -1.58 -16.01
N LEU A 93 17.20 -2.24 -15.09
CA LEU A 93 16.61 -2.92 -13.94
C LEU A 93 15.90 -1.98 -12.95
N TYR A 94 16.39 -0.75 -12.78
CA TYR A 94 15.84 0.25 -11.88
C TYR A 94 15.64 1.53 -12.68
N ASN A 95 14.39 1.89 -12.92
CA ASN A 95 14.03 3.11 -13.62
C ASN A 95 12.68 3.63 -13.13
N GLU A 96 12.44 4.93 -13.30
CA GLU A 96 11.24 5.60 -12.81
C GLU A 96 9.95 5.14 -13.51
N SER A 97 10.03 4.73 -14.78
CA SER A 97 8.84 4.28 -15.55
C SER A 97 8.20 3.00 -15.00
N GLN A 98 8.91 2.24 -14.16
CA GLN A 98 8.35 1.08 -13.47
C GLN A 98 7.35 1.47 -12.37
N ILE A 99 7.44 2.68 -11.80
CA ILE A 99 6.63 3.06 -10.63
C ILE A 99 5.14 2.97 -10.95
N GLY A 100 4.69 3.67 -12.00
CA GLY A 100 3.28 3.70 -12.37
C GLY A 100 2.74 2.32 -12.74
N LEU A 101 3.53 1.51 -13.44
CA LEU A 101 3.15 0.15 -13.79
C LEU A 101 2.93 -0.73 -12.54
N ILE A 102 3.83 -0.64 -11.56
CA ILE A 102 3.73 -1.39 -10.32
C ILE A 102 2.56 -0.88 -9.46
N GLU A 103 2.30 0.43 -9.46
CA GLU A 103 1.13 1.02 -8.79
C GLU A 103 -0.18 0.48 -9.37
N HIS A 104 -0.30 0.33 -10.69
CA HIS A 104 -1.49 -0.28 -11.32
C HIS A 104 -1.64 -1.78 -11.06
N MET A 105 -0.53 -2.52 -10.99
CA MET A 105 -0.58 -3.92 -10.54
C MET A 105 -1.09 -4.00 -9.10
N ILE A 106 -0.60 -3.14 -8.20
CA ILE A 106 -1.10 -3.06 -6.81
C ILE A 106 -2.61 -2.82 -6.78
N GLU A 107 -3.13 -1.89 -7.59
CA GLU A 107 -4.57 -1.61 -7.65
C GLU A 107 -5.38 -2.86 -8.05
N SER A 108 -4.97 -3.54 -9.11
CA SER A 108 -5.64 -4.77 -9.56
C SER A 108 -5.54 -5.89 -8.52
N GLU A 109 -4.39 -6.05 -7.86
CA GLU A 109 -4.20 -7.05 -6.82
C GLU A 109 -4.99 -6.75 -5.54
N ILE A 110 -5.28 -5.47 -5.24
CA ILE A 110 -6.19 -5.08 -4.16
C ILE A 110 -7.62 -5.52 -4.48
N GLU A 111 -8.10 -5.28 -5.71
CA GLU A 111 -9.45 -5.71 -6.14
C GLU A 111 -9.60 -7.24 -6.16
N LEU A 112 -8.50 -7.96 -6.42
CA LEU A 112 -8.42 -9.42 -6.33
C LEU A 112 -8.22 -9.96 -4.90
N GLU A 113 -8.03 -9.08 -3.91
CA GLU A 113 -7.67 -9.44 -2.52
C GLU A 113 -6.36 -10.26 -2.41
N ASN A 114 -5.45 -10.11 -3.36
CA ASN A 114 -4.15 -10.79 -3.40
C ASN A 114 -3.12 -10.06 -2.52
N TRP A 115 -3.39 -9.99 -1.22
CA TRP A 115 -2.63 -9.17 -0.25
C TRP A 115 -1.13 -9.51 -0.16
N ASP A 116 -0.76 -10.75 -0.47
CA ASP A 116 0.64 -11.16 -0.50
C ASP A 116 1.40 -10.56 -1.70
N ASP A 117 0.75 -10.43 -2.86
CA ASP A 117 1.29 -9.75 -4.04
C ASP A 117 1.35 -8.24 -3.83
N VAL A 118 0.29 -7.65 -3.28
CA VAL A 118 0.27 -6.24 -2.89
C VAL A 118 1.48 -5.92 -1.99
N SER A 119 1.72 -6.71 -0.95
CA SER A 119 2.89 -6.50 -0.08
C SER A 119 4.22 -6.65 -0.81
N ARG A 120 4.35 -7.61 -1.76
CA ARG A 120 5.58 -7.80 -2.54
C ARG A 120 5.85 -6.59 -3.45
N HIS A 121 4.82 -6.07 -4.10
CA HIS A 121 4.94 -4.90 -4.95
C HIS A 121 5.31 -3.63 -4.15
N TYR A 122 4.75 -3.44 -2.95
CA TYR A 122 5.19 -2.34 -2.08
C TYR A 122 6.63 -2.50 -1.57
N ASP A 123 7.09 -3.71 -1.27
CA ASP A 123 8.50 -3.97 -0.93
C ASP A 123 9.42 -3.65 -2.12
N TYR A 124 8.99 -3.99 -3.33
CA TYR A 124 9.71 -3.65 -4.55
C TYR A 124 9.77 -2.14 -4.76
N LEU A 125 8.65 -1.43 -4.58
CA LEU A 125 8.61 0.03 -4.66
C LEU A 125 9.53 0.68 -3.62
N GLU A 126 9.55 0.19 -2.37
CA GLU A 126 10.45 0.70 -1.32
C GLU A 126 11.91 0.65 -1.80
N HIS A 127 12.31 -0.52 -2.30
CA HIS A 127 13.65 -0.72 -2.85
C HIS A 127 13.91 0.16 -4.05
N LEU A 128 12.97 0.27 -4.98
CA LEU A 128 13.11 1.09 -6.19
C LEU A 128 13.31 2.57 -5.82
N TYR A 129 12.50 3.12 -4.91
CA TYR A 129 12.61 4.51 -4.44
C TYR A 129 14.02 4.83 -3.93
N TYR A 130 14.61 3.98 -3.09
CA TYR A 130 15.98 4.19 -2.59
C TYR A 130 17.07 4.03 -3.66
N ARG A 131 16.77 3.38 -4.79
CA ARG A 131 17.75 3.13 -5.86
C ARG A 131 17.79 4.24 -6.90
N ILE A 132 16.66 4.90 -7.15
CA ILE A 132 16.54 5.86 -8.25
C ILE A 132 16.51 7.32 -7.80
N TYR A 133 16.25 7.58 -6.52
CA TYR A 133 16.20 8.93 -5.98
C TYR A 133 17.28 9.18 -4.93
N ASP A 134 17.86 10.38 -4.99
CA ASP A 134 18.74 10.89 -3.96
C ASP A 134 17.95 11.27 -2.71
N VAL A 135 18.65 11.44 -1.58
CA VAL A 135 18.03 11.70 -0.28
C VAL A 135 17.26 13.02 -0.25
N ASP A 136 17.72 14.02 -0.99
CA ASP A 136 17.11 15.35 -1.12
C ASP A 136 16.08 15.45 -2.25
N ASP A 137 15.86 14.38 -3.03
CA ASP A 137 14.81 14.35 -4.03
C ASP A 137 13.42 14.25 -3.36
N PRO A 138 12.51 15.22 -3.58
CA PRO A 138 11.17 15.19 -3.01
C PRO A 138 10.35 13.94 -3.35
N LYS A 139 10.66 13.28 -4.48
CA LYS A 139 9.97 12.05 -4.92
C LYS A 139 10.26 10.87 -3.99
N LEU A 140 11.45 10.81 -3.37
CA LEU A 140 11.77 9.79 -2.38
C LEU A 140 10.81 9.89 -1.20
N GLU A 141 10.68 11.08 -0.61
CA GLU A 141 9.81 11.31 0.54
C GLU A 141 8.33 11.09 0.18
N SER A 142 7.88 11.52 -1.00
CA SER A 142 6.52 11.27 -1.49
C SER A 142 6.23 9.76 -1.60
N GLY A 143 7.18 8.99 -2.17
CA GLY A 143 7.09 7.54 -2.25
C GLY A 143 7.00 6.88 -0.87
N LEU A 144 7.94 7.19 0.03
CA LEU A 144 7.95 6.63 1.38
C LEU A 144 6.70 7.02 2.19
N GLN A 145 6.14 8.21 1.96
CA GLN A 145 4.87 8.61 2.55
C GLN A 145 3.72 7.71 2.09
N LYS A 146 3.61 7.43 0.79
CA LYS A 146 2.61 6.49 0.25
C LYS A 146 2.75 5.11 0.90
N LEU A 147 3.98 4.58 0.95
CA LEU A 147 4.25 3.26 1.54
C LEU A 147 3.89 3.18 3.02
N SER A 148 4.38 4.12 3.83
CA SER A 148 4.08 4.15 5.26
C SER A 148 2.58 4.27 5.52
N SER A 149 1.86 5.07 4.72
CA SER A 149 0.40 5.20 4.83
C SER A 149 -0.31 3.88 4.50
N TRP A 150 0.11 3.18 3.45
CA TRP A 150 -0.44 1.89 3.09
C TRP A 150 -0.23 0.84 4.19
N TYR A 151 0.98 0.71 4.72
CA TYR A 151 1.27 -0.26 5.79
C TYR A 151 0.49 0.03 7.09
N VAL A 152 0.29 1.30 7.45
CA VAL A 152 -0.58 1.68 8.58
C VAL A 152 -2.02 1.26 8.29
N HIS A 153 -2.53 1.51 7.08
CA HIS A 153 -3.86 1.08 6.69
C HIS A 153 -4.00 -0.44 6.75
N ALA A 154 -3.05 -1.20 6.20
CA ALA A 154 -3.05 -2.65 6.25
C ALA A 154 -3.06 -3.21 7.69
N PHE A 155 -2.37 -2.55 8.61
CA PHE A 155 -2.40 -2.86 10.04
C PHE A 155 -3.77 -2.58 10.68
N ILE A 156 -4.39 -1.43 10.39
CA ILE A 156 -5.68 -1.03 10.98
C ILE A 156 -6.82 -1.90 10.42
N SER A 157 -6.82 -2.15 9.11
CA SER A 157 -7.83 -2.90 8.39
C SER A 157 -7.69 -4.42 8.54
N ASN A 158 -6.58 -4.90 9.11
CA ASN A 158 -6.30 -6.33 9.28
C ASN A 158 -6.41 -7.12 7.95
N LEU A 159 -5.82 -6.57 6.87
CA LEU A 159 -5.98 -7.08 5.49
C LEU A 159 -5.48 -8.52 5.31
N ASN A 160 -4.62 -9.02 6.21
CA ASN A 160 -4.21 -10.41 6.24
C ASN A 160 -3.69 -10.82 7.64
N VAL A 161 -3.22 -12.07 7.76
CA VAL A 161 -2.63 -12.60 9.01
C VAL A 161 -1.29 -11.94 9.40
N LYS A 162 -0.74 -11.06 8.55
CA LYS A 162 0.56 -10.38 8.73
C LYS A 162 0.44 -8.98 9.32
N ARG A 163 -0.65 -8.68 10.03
CA ARG A 163 -0.91 -7.38 10.68
C ARG A 163 0.31 -6.76 11.37
N LEU A 164 1.02 -7.55 12.19
CA LEU A 164 2.19 -7.05 12.94
C LEU A 164 3.39 -6.76 12.02
N GLU A 165 3.53 -7.47 10.91
CA GLU A 165 4.57 -7.20 9.91
C GLU A 165 4.32 -5.86 9.22
N HIS A 166 3.07 -5.57 8.85
CA HIS A 166 2.69 -4.27 8.30
C HIS A 166 3.03 -3.12 9.24
N LEU A 167 2.71 -3.26 10.53
CA LEU A 167 3.07 -2.24 11.53
C LEU A 167 4.59 -2.03 11.65
N ARG A 168 5.37 -3.13 11.62
CA ARG A 168 6.84 -3.04 11.65
C ARG A 168 7.39 -2.33 10.41
N LYS A 169 6.83 -2.61 9.22
CA LYS A 169 7.22 -1.95 7.97
C LYS A 169 6.87 -0.46 8.00
N ALA A 170 5.65 -0.10 8.42
CA ALA A 170 5.25 1.29 8.64
C ALA A 170 6.22 2.02 9.57
N HIS A 171 6.49 1.45 10.75
CA HIS A 171 7.41 2.03 11.73
C HIS A 171 8.82 2.25 11.16
N LYS A 172 9.37 1.24 10.47
CA LYS A 172 10.68 1.34 9.80
C LYS A 172 10.72 2.50 8.81
N ILE A 173 9.70 2.61 7.95
CA ILE A 173 9.62 3.66 6.94
C ILE A 173 9.44 5.04 7.61
N LEU A 174 8.60 5.16 8.63
CA LEU A 174 8.42 6.42 9.39
C LEU A 174 9.73 6.93 9.98
N LYS A 175 10.53 6.04 10.59
CA LYS A 175 11.87 6.40 11.07
C LYS A 175 12.78 6.89 9.95
N ARG A 176 12.76 6.21 8.81
CA ARG A 176 13.58 6.62 7.67
C ARG A 176 13.15 7.98 7.11
N ARG A 177 11.85 8.26 7.07
CA ARG A 177 11.31 9.56 6.69
C ARG A 177 11.73 10.66 7.66
N LEU A 178 11.84 10.36 8.96
CA LEU A 178 12.35 11.29 9.96
C LEU A 178 13.82 11.62 9.69
N GLU A 179 14.66 10.60 9.47
CA GLU A 179 16.08 10.78 9.11
C GLU A 179 16.23 11.64 7.84
N ILE A 180 15.39 11.42 6.82
CA ILE A 180 15.42 12.23 5.58
C ILE A 180 15.00 13.67 5.89
N ALA A 181 13.95 13.88 6.69
CA ALA A 181 13.50 15.21 7.08
C ALA A 181 14.59 15.98 7.85
N GLU A 182 15.28 15.34 8.79
CA GLU A 182 16.41 15.92 9.55
C GLU A 182 17.57 16.37 8.66
N LEU A 183 17.78 15.69 7.52
CA LEU A 183 18.84 16.01 6.57
C LEU A 183 18.47 17.10 5.56
N THR A 184 17.18 17.33 5.33
CA THR A 184 16.70 18.09 4.16
C THR A 184 15.81 19.29 4.50
N LEU A 185 15.29 19.37 5.72
CA LEU A 185 14.33 20.41 6.15
C LEU A 185 14.88 21.24 7.30
N ASP A 186 14.35 22.47 7.44
CA ASP A 186 14.64 23.35 8.56
C ASP A 186 14.06 22.81 9.88
N GLU A 187 14.75 23.06 11.02
CA GLU A 187 14.40 22.53 12.35
C GLU A 187 12.94 22.77 12.78
N ASP A 188 12.32 23.87 12.35
CA ASP A 188 10.94 24.22 12.71
C ASP A 188 9.87 23.63 11.78
N HIS A 189 10.26 22.73 10.86
CA HIS A 189 9.32 22.19 9.87
C HIS A 189 8.24 21.30 10.54
N PRO A 190 6.94 21.53 10.30
CA PRO A 190 5.84 20.84 11.00
C PRO A 190 5.77 19.32 10.77
N LYS A 191 6.56 18.80 9.83
CA LYS A 191 6.67 17.36 9.56
C LYS A 191 7.34 16.61 10.73
N PHE A 192 8.20 17.26 11.51
CA PHE A 192 8.86 16.62 12.66
C PHE A 192 7.84 16.14 13.69
N ASP A 193 6.91 17.01 14.08
CA ASP A 193 5.84 16.66 15.04
C ASP A 193 5.03 15.46 14.54
N PHE A 194 4.59 15.50 13.29
CA PHE A 194 3.82 14.42 12.67
C PHE A 194 4.58 13.08 12.67
N LEU A 195 5.85 13.09 12.26
CA LEU A 195 6.66 11.88 12.18
C LEU A 195 6.96 11.32 13.57
N GLN A 196 7.32 12.18 14.53
CA GLN A 196 7.62 11.78 15.90
C GLN A 196 6.40 11.19 16.60
N GLU A 197 5.22 11.79 16.41
CA GLU A 197 3.96 11.25 16.94
C GLU A 197 3.65 9.89 16.31
N SER A 198 3.75 9.79 14.98
CA SER A 198 3.49 8.54 14.25
C SER A 198 4.43 7.41 14.69
N ILE A 199 5.71 7.72 14.89
CA ILE A 199 6.72 6.79 15.41
C ILE A 199 6.32 6.33 16.83
N THR A 200 6.04 7.27 17.73
CA THR A 200 5.66 6.98 19.13
C THR A 200 4.43 6.06 19.20
N ILE A 201 3.40 6.33 18.39
CA ILE A 201 2.20 5.50 18.32
C ILE A 201 2.57 4.09 17.83
N SER A 202 3.35 3.99 16.75
CA SER A 202 3.74 2.69 16.21
C SER A 202 4.60 1.86 17.17
N GLU A 203 5.52 2.50 17.90
CA GLU A 203 6.34 1.87 18.94
C GLU A 203 5.49 1.33 20.08
N TYR A 204 4.52 2.11 20.55
CA TYR A 204 3.59 1.68 21.59
C TYR A 204 2.77 0.47 21.14
N GLN A 205 2.26 0.47 19.90
CA GLN A 205 1.51 -0.67 19.36
C GLN A 205 2.38 -1.93 19.22
N LEU A 206 3.64 -1.77 18.79
CA LEU A 206 4.61 -2.88 18.73
C LEU A 206 4.93 -3.42 20.13
N TYR A 207 5.06 -2.55 21.13
CA TYR A 207 5.25 -2.94 22.52
C TYR A 207 4.06 -3.74 23.05
N LEU A 208 2.82 -3.28 22.82
CA LEU A 208 1.61 -4.02 23.22
C LEU A 208 1.54 -5.42 22.61
N ALA A 209 2.05 -5.59 21.39
CA ALA A 209 2.11 -6.89 20.72
C ALA A 209 3.28 -7.79 21.19
N SER A 210 4.25 -7.24 21.93
CA SER A 210 5.47 -7.94 22.34
C SER A 210 5.23 -8.96 23.45
N ASP A 211 6.09 -9.98 23.51
CA ASP A 211 6.05 -10.98 24.59
C ASP A 211 6.44 -10.38 25.95
N ILE A 212 7.21 -9.30 25.95
CA ILE A 212 7.55 -8.52 27.15
C ILE A 212 6.27 -7.97 27.78
N HIS A 213 5.40 -7.33 26.98
CA HIS A 213 4.12 -6.84 27.48
C HIS A 213 3.24 -7.98 28.02
N LYS A 214 3.16 -9.10 27.29
CA LYS A 214 2.40 -10.28 27.74
C LYS A 214 2.91 -10.82 29.08
N ALA A 215 4.23 -10.87 29.25
CA ALA A 215 4.86 -11.29 30.51
C ALA A 215 4.55 -10.33 31.66
N HIS A 216 4.64 -9.02 31.43
CA HIS A 216 4.26 -8.01 32.42
C HIS A 216 2.79 -8.12 32.84
N VAL A 217 1.87 -8.27 31.88
CA VAL A 217 0.44 -8.47 32.17
C VAL A 217 0.21 -9.77 32.95
N HIS A 218 0.87 -10.85 32.57
CA HIS A 218 0.79 -12.12 33.29
C HIS A 218 1.26 -11.99 34.74
N GLN A 219 2.41 -11.35 34.97
CA GLN A 219 2.98 -11.14 36.29
C GLN A 219 2.07 -10.27 37.18
N SER A 220 1.53 -9.17 36.63
CA SER A 220 0.58 -8.32 37.34
C SER A 220 -0.68 -9.08 37.73
N ARG A 221 -1.24 -9.89 36.83
CA ARG A 221 -2.43 -10.71 37.13
C ARG A 221 -2.16 -11.73 38.24
N VAL A 222 -1.00 -12.42 38.21
CA VAL A 222 -0.62 -13.38 39.27
C VAL A 222 -0.49 -12.66 40.62
N ARG A 223 0.12 -11.47 40.63
CA ARG A 223 0.23 -10.65 41.84
C ARG A 223 -1.15 -10.25 42.39
N ASP A 224 -2.05 -9.80 41.53
CA ASP A 224 -3.39 -9.36 41.93
C ASP A 224 -4.23 -10.52 42.47
N GLN A 225 -4.13 -11.71 41.86
CA GLN A 225 -4.76 -12.93 42.36
C GLN A 225 -4.23 -13.34 43.73
N TYR A 226 -2.92 -13.22 43.95
CA TYR A 226 -2.31 -13.49 45.24
C TYR A 226 -2.81 -12.53 46.32
N ILE A 227 -2.88 -11.22 46.02
CA ILE A 227 -3.40 -10.21 46.94
C ILE A 227 -4.89 -10.47 47.25
N ALA A 228 -5.70 -10.82 46.25
CA ALA A 228 -7.13 -11.07 46.42
C ALA A 228 -7.43 -12.36 47.22
N GLY A 229 -6.55 -13.37 47.18
CA GLY A 229 -6.71 -14.62 47.93
C GLY A 229 -6.18 -14.59 49.36
N ILE A 230 -5.60 -13.47 49.81
CA ILE A 230 -5.09 -13.27 51.18
C ILE A 230 -6.13 -12.57 52.08
N ASN A 231 -7.24 -12.10 51.52
CA ASN A 231 -8.40 -11.56 52.25
C ASN A 231 -9.52 -12.59 52.35
#